data_AF-A0A1I8HWX6-F1
#
_entry.id   AF-A0A1I8HWX6-F1
#
_cell.length_a   1.000
_cell.length_b   1.000
_cell.length_c   1.000
_cell.angle_alpha   90.00
_cell.angle_beta   90.00
_cell.angle_gamma   90.00
#
_symmetry.space_group_name_H-M   'P 1'
#
loop_
_entity.id
_entity.type
_entity.pdbx_description
1 polymer ?
#
loop_
_entity_poly.entity_id
_entity_poly.type
_entity_poly.pdbx_seq_one_letter_code
_entity_poly.pdbx_strand_id
1 'polypeptide(L)'
;MEDKLKHVRHALVEAKCSRSGIINPIDYLVNEGGDIELILDYTKRLLQDSKPTNYLQLKFQTLQTLKHVLGSGRLRSAVYLTRSIYDEENEHIVDIALDAMNRLHVRDRKDPFDVAPTNLAISGQDIDDKDVINGHYIKIPPSGNSNGCFVALIIRQPREQAEMAGILNRCKEKGLVDYTETEDNRLPKSKKKGKKGRESIF
;
A
#
# COMPACT_ATOMS: atom_id res chain seq x y z
N MET A 1 3.92 25.22 7.31
CA MET A 1 3.79 24.53 6.01
C MET A 1 4.50 25.40 5.00
N GLU A 2 5.67 24.97 4.52
CA GLU A 2 6.45 25.72 3.53
C GLU A 2 5.58 25.97 2.29
N ASP A 3 5.55 27.20 1.78
CA ASP A 3 4.61 27.64 0.72
C ASP A 3 4.65 26.78 -0.54
N LYS A 4 5.80 26.14 -0.80
CA LYS A 4 6.05 25.27 -1.96
C LYS A 4 5.16 24.02 -1.97
N LEU A 5 4.79 23.49 -0.79
CA LEU A 5 4.05 22.22 -0.68
C LEU A 5 2.51 22.37 -0.68
N LYS A 6 2.00 23.61 -0.61
CA LYS A 6 0.56 23.92 -0.53
C LYS A 6 -0.24 23.56 -1.79
N HIS A 7 0.44 23.33 -2.91
CA HIS A 7 -0.18 23.06 -4.22
C HIS A 7 0.12 21.65 -4.75
N VAL A 8 0.86 20.84 -4.01
CA VAL A 8 1.25 19.50 -4.43
C VAL A 8 0.02 18.60 -4.49
N ARG A 9 -0.21 17.99 -5.65
CA ARG A 9 -1.28 17.00 -5.89
C ARG A 9 -0.76 15.57 -5.93
N HIS A 10 0.48 15.38 -6.35
CA HIS A 10 1.12 14.08 -6.47
C HIS A 10 2.51 14.18 -5.84
N ALA A 11 2.89 13.18 -5.05
CA ALA A 11 4.19 13.13 -4.40
C ALA A 11 4.87 11.78 -4.63
N LEU A 12 6.19 11.81 -4.76
CA LEU A 12 7.03 10.62 -4.61
C LEU A 12 7.75 10.74 -3.28
N VAL A 13 7.61 9.73 -2.42
CA VAL A 13 8.25 9.63 -1.12
C VAL A 13 9.24 8.48 -1.17
N GLU A 14 10.49 8.82 -1.46
CA GLU A 14 11.59 7.88 -1.35
C GLU A 14 12.05 7.80 0.11
N ALA A 15 11.94 6.61 0.69
CA ALA A 15 12.25 6.36 2.09
C ALA A 15 13.76 6.30 2.33
N LYS A 16 14.22 7.05 3.33
CA LYS A 16 15.50 6.78 3.97
C LYS A 16 15.36 5.50 4.80
N CYS A 17 15.74 4.38 4.19
CA CYS A 17 15.59 3.05 4.75
C CYS A 17 16.95 2.37 4.99
N SER A 18 16.92 1.17 5.56
CA SER A 18 18.10 0.32 5.77
C SER A 18 18.82 -0.08 4.49
N ARG A 19 18.20 0.14 3.31
CA ARG A 19 18.71 -0.23 1.99
C ARG A 19 19.04 -1.72 1.88
N SER A 20 18.30 -2.53 2.61
CA SER A 20 18.57 -3.95 2.75
C SER A 20 18.37 -4.76 1.46
N GLY A 21 17.59 -4.23 0.51
CA GLY A 21 17.37 -4.80 -0.83
C GLY A 21 18.44 -4.43 -1.86
N ILE A 22 19.45 -3.65 -1.51
CA ILE A 22 20.58 -3.37 -2.42
C ILE A 22 21.52 -4.58 -2.41
N ILE A 23 21.75 -5.17 -3.57
CA ILE A 23 22.73 -6.26 -3.76
C ILE A 23 24.11 -5.73 -4.13
N ASN A 24 24.17 -4.68 -4.94
CA ASN A 24 25.42 -4.10 -5.41
C ASN A 24 25.48 -2.62 -4.97
N PRO A 25 26.19 -2.31 -3.87
CA PRO A 25 26.27 -0.95 -3.34
C PRO A 25 27.03 -0.01 -4.29
N ILE A 26 27.92 -0.52 -5.13
CA ILE A 26 28.67 0.28 -6.12
C ILE A 26 27.74 0.68 -7.26
N ASP A 27 26.97 -0.25 -7.79
CA ASP A 27 25.98 0.03 -8.84
C ASP A 27 24.94 1.06 -8.37
N TYR A 28 24.44 0.91 -7.15
CA TYR A 28 23.54 1.89 -6.54
C TYR A 28 24.20 3.27 -6.35
N LEU A 29 25.45 3.32 -5.87
CA LEU A 29 26.17 4.58 -5.71
C LEU A 29 26.31 5.34 -7.03
N VAL A 30 26.63 4.61 -8.11
CA VAL A 30 26.86 5.18 -9.44
C VAL A 30 25.54 5.58 -10.12
N ASN A 31 24.49 4.75 -10.03
CA ASN A 31 23.26 4.93 -10.81
C ASN A 31 22.17 5.71 -10.06
N GLU A 32 22.05 5.53 -8.75
CA GLU A 32 20.95 6.07 -7.93
C GLU A 32 21.41 7.23 -7.02
N GLY A 33 22.69 7.65 -7.12
CA GLY A 33 23.19 8.83 -6.39
C GLY A 33 23.36 8.61 -4.89
N GLY A 34 23.80 7.41 -4.50
CA GLY A 34 24.08 7.06 -3.10
C GLY A 34 25.18 7.92 -2.45
N ASP A 35 25.33 7.77 -1.14
CA ASP A 35 26.45 8.36 -0.39
C ASP A 35 27.55 7.31 -0.18
N ILE A 36 28.82 7.70 -0.10
CA ILE A 36 29.93 6.80 0.24
C ILE A 36 29.71 6.14 1.60
N GLU A 37 29.03 6.83 2.54
CA GLU A 37 28.64 6.25 3.83
C GLU A 37 27.83 4.95 3.69
N LEU A 38 27.10 4.78 2.57
CA LEU A 38 26.37 3.56 2.26
C LEU A 38 27.28 2.33 2.15
N ILE A 39 28.45 2.48 1.54
CA ILE A 39 29.40 1.37 1.37
C ILE A 39 29.85 0.87 2.74
N LEU A 40 30.08 1.80 3.67
CA LEU A 40 30.49 1.49 5.03
C LEU A 40 29.39 0.73 5.78
N ASP A 41 28.14 1.19 5.67
CA ASP A 41 26.99 0.54 6.29
C ASP A 41 26.71 -0.83 5.69
N TYR A 42 26.82 -0.97 4.37
CA TYR A 42 26.70 -2.25 3.68
C TYR A 42 27.76 -3.25 4.16
N THR A 43 29.03 -2.81 4.26
CA THR A 43 30.14 -3.64 4.75
C THR A 43 29.92 -4.09 6.19
N LYS A 44 29.48 -3.19 7.08
CA LYS A 44 29.15 -3.55 8.47
C LYS A 44 28.04 -4.59 8.54
N ARG A 45 27.03 -4.47 7.67
CA ARG A 45 25.89 -5.40 7.63
C ARG A 45 26.29 -6.80 7.19
N LEU A 46 27.17 -6.92 6.19
CA LEU A 46 27.76 -8.21 5.79
C LEU A 46 28.53 -8.89 6.93
N LEU A 47 29.16 -8.10 7.81
CA LEU A 47 29.97 -8.63 8.91
C LEU A 47 29.16 -8.97 10.16
N GLN A 48 28.01 -8.31 10.38
CA GLN A 48 27.27 -8.37 11.64
C GLN A 48 25.90 -9.07 11.54
N ASP A 49 25.48 -9.47 10.34
CA ASP A 49 24.18 -10.11 10.02
C ASP A 49 22.99 -9.59 10.85
N SER A 50 22.95 -8.27 11.02
CA SER A 50 22.00 -7.60 11.88
C SER A 50 21.48 -6.31 11.23
N LYS A 51 20.29 -5.88 11.66
CA LYS A 51 19.69 -4.62 11.22
C LYS A 51 20.63 -3.45 11.56
N PRO A 52 20.71 -2.40 10.72
CA PRO A 52 21.64 -1.31 10.94
C PRO A 52 21.34 -0.59 12.26
N THR A 53 22.36 -0.05 12.92
CA THR A 53 22.22 0.57 14.26
C THR A 53 21.21 1.71 14.30
N ASN A 54 21.04 2.44 13.18
CA ASN A 54 20.09 3.53 13.03
C ASN A 54 18.68 3.08 12.55
N TYR A 55 18.40 1.78 12.48
CA TYR A 55 17.14 1.23 11.93
C TYR A 55 15.88 1.87 12.51
N LEU A 56 15.81 2.02 13.84
CA LEU A 56 14.66 2.64 14.52
C LEU A 56 14.49 4.12 14.14
N GLN A 57 15.61 4.84 14.00
CA GLN A 57 15.60 6.25 13.60
C GLN A 57 15.13 6.41 12.16
N LEU A 58 15.61 5.55 11.24
CA LEU A 58 15.20 5.54 9.82
C LEU A 58 13.69 5.31 9.68
N LYS A 59 13.15 4.32 10.39
CA LYS A 59 11.70 4.06 10.46
C LYS A 59 10.92 5.27 10.94
N PHE A 60 11.36 5.88 12.03
CA PHE A 60 10.70 7.05 12.60
C PHE A 60 10.69 8.22 11.63
N GLN A 61 11.84 8.55 11.02
CA GLN A 61 11.95 9.64 10.05
C GLN A 61 11.08 9.42 8.82
N THR A 62 11.07 8.20 8.29
CA THR A 62 10.25 7.83 7.15
C THR A 62 8.76 7.96 7.47
N LEU A 63 8.32 7.48 8.64
CA LEU A 63 6.95 7.63 9.08
C LEU A 63 6.52 9.09 9.23
N GLN A 64 7.37 9.95 9.81
CA GLN A 64 7.09 11.39 9.93
C GLN A 64 7.00 12.06 8.57
N THR A 65 7.91 11.71 7.64
CA THR A 65 7.92 12.23 6.28
C THR A 65 6.64 11.84 5.54
N LEU A 66 6.24 10.58 5.63
CA LEU A 66 5.02 10.09 4.99
C LEU A 66 3.76 10.77 5.56
N LYS A 67 3.64 10.87 6.88
CA LYS A 67 2.54 11.62 7.54
C LYS A 67 2.51 13.08 7.12
N HIS A 68 3.67 13.72 7.03
CA HIS A 68 3.77 15.11 6.60
C HIS A 68 3.23 15.31 5.17
N VAL A 69 3.62 14.42 4.25
CA VAL A 69 3.17 14.45 2.85
C VAL A 69 1.65 14.21 2.78
N LEU A 70 1.15 13.16 3.41
CA LEU A 70 -0.28 12.82 3.44
C LEU A 70 -1.15 13.89 4.12
N GLY A 71 -0.57 14.66 5.04
CA GLY A 71 -1.23 15.81 5.68
C GLY A 71 -1.40 17.02 4.76
N SER A 72 -0.79 17.03 3.57
CA SER A 72 -0.97 18.11 2.61
C SER A 72 -2.40 18.14 2.07
N GLY A 73 -3.05 19.30 2.20
CA GLY A 73 -4.48 19.45 1.96
C GLY A 73 -4.92 19.23 0.50
N ARG A 74 -4.01 19.38 -0.47
CA ARG A 74 -4.31 19.20 -1.91
C ARG A 74 -3.77 17.90 -2.49
N LEU A 75 -3.08 17.09 -1.69
CA LEU A 75 -2.51 15.84 -2.14
C LEU A 75 -3.64 14.89 -2.56
N ARG A 76 -3.54 14.31 -3.75
CA ARG A 76 -4.44 13.27 -4.26
C ARG A 76 -3.80 11.90 -4.26
N SER A 77 -2.50 11.83 -4.55
CA SER A 77 -1.77 10.57 -4.45
C SER A 77 -0.33 10.76 -3.99
N ALA A 78 0.22 9.71 -3.39
CA ALA A 78 1.63 9.59 -3.08
C ALA A 78 2.11 8.20 -3.51
N VAL A 79 3.28 8.14 -4.12
CA VAL A 79 4.01 6.88 -4.31
C VAL A 79 5.02 6.79 -3.18
N TYR A 80 4.95 5.73 -2.39
CA TYR A 80 5.93 5.40 -1.37
C TYR A 80 6.90 4.37 -1.94
N LEU A 81 8.20 4.66 -1.89
CA LEU A 81 9.25 3.80 -2.43
C LEU A 81 10.31 3.54 -1.36
N THR A 82 10.71 2.29 -1.19
CA THR A 82 11.83 1.89 -0.33
C THR A 82 12.76 0.91 -1.05
N ARG A 83 14.00 0.81 -0.58
CA ARG A 83 14.96 -0.21 -0.98
C ARG A 83 15.18 -1.21 0.15
N SER A 84 14.12 -1.56 0.88
CA SER A 84 14.17 -2.49 2.02
C SER A 84 13.41 -3.77 1.73
N ILE A 85 13.93 -4.89 2.23
CA ILE A 85 13.24 -6.18 2.28
C ILE A 85 12.46 -6.39 3.57
N TYR A 86 12.54 -5.46 4.53
CA TYR A 86 11.89 -5.62 5.83
C TYR A 86 10.48 -5.03 5.83
N ASP A 87 9.49 -5.85 6.18
CA ASP A 87 8.09 -5.43 6.28
C ASP A 87 7.90 -4.24 7.23
N GLU A 88 8.76 -4.11 8.25
CA GLU A 88 8.63 -3.00 9.21
C GLU A 88 9.09 -1.64 8.66
N GLU A 89 9.78 -1.61 7.52
CA GLU A 89 10.05 -0.40 6.73
C GLU A 89 9.09 -0.28 5.53
N ASN A 90 8.34 -1.32 5.21
CA ASN A 90 7.48 -1.40 4.03
C ASN A 90 6.01 -1.20 4.43
N GLU A 91 5.22 -2.26 4.44
CA GLU A 91 3.77 -2.25 4.67
C GLU A 91 3.43 -1.65 6.02
N HIS A 92 4.19 -2.00 7.07
CA HIS A 92 3.90 -1.54 8.42
C HIS A 92 3.97 -0.01 8.56
N ILE A 93 4.90 0.65 7.87
CA ILE A 93 4.98 2.12 7.87
C ILE A 93 3.79 2.72 7.14
N VAL A 94 3.42 2.12 6.00
CA VAL A 94 2.26 2.56 5.21
C VAL A 94 0.98 2.45 6.05
N ASP A 95 0.74 1.30 6.67
CA ASP A 95 -0.44 1.04 7.50
C ASP A 95 -0.54 2.01 8.69
N ILE A 96 0.56 2.22 9.42
CA ILE A 96 0.59 3.17 10.55
C ILE A 96 0.36 4.60 10.07
N ALA A 97 0.94 4.99 8.93
CA ALA A 97 0.75 6.32 8.38
C ALA A 97 -0.72 6.54 7.97
N LEU A 98 -1.31 5.57 7.27
CA LEU A 98 -2.70 5.62 6.82
C LEU A 98 -3.68 5.66 7.99
N ASP A 99 -3.54 4.77 8.98
CA ASP A 99 -4.42 4.76 10.16
C ASP A 99 -4.37 6.11 10.91
N ALA A 100 -3.17 6.62 11.17
CA ALA A 100 -3.00 7.91 11.85
C ALA A 100 -3.61 9.07 11.05
N MET A 101 -3.35 9.12 9.74
CA MET A 101 -3.83 10.22 8.89
C MET A 101 -5.33 10.13 8.63
N ASN A 102 -5.89 8.94 8.47
CA ASN A 102 -7.32 8.75 8.28
C ASN A 102 -8.11 9.10 9.53
N ARG A 103 -7.62 8.79 10.74
CA ARG A 103 -8.22 9.28 11.99
C ARG A 103 -8.31 10.81 12.03
N LEU A 104 -7.26 11.50 11.59
CA LEU A 104 -7.26 12.96 11.50
C LEU A 104 -8.20 13.48 10.41
N HIS A 105 -8.23 12.84 9.24
CA HIS A 105 -9.09 13.23 8.12
C HIS A 105 -10.58 13.04 8.42
N VAL A 106 -10.95 11.99 9.15
CA VAL A 106 -12.33 11.79 9.62
C VAL A 106 -12.77 12.97 10.49
N ARG A 107 -11.90 13.44 11.40
CA ARG A 107 -12.17 14.61 12.24
C ARG A 107 -12.34 15.89 11.42
N ASP A 108 -11.50 16.08 10.41
CA ASP A 108 -11.49 17.25 9.54
C ASP A 108 -12.48 17.16 8.35
N ARG A 109 -13.30 16.10 8.27
CA ARG A 109 -14.20 15.78 7.13
C ARG A 109 -13.50 15.76 5.76
N LYS A 110 -12.24 15.33 5.72
CA LYS A 110 -11.47 15.13 4.49
C LYS A 110 -11.60 13.68 4.01
N ASP A 111 -11.46 13.49 2.71
CA ASP A 111 -11.41 12.16 2.09
C ASP A 111 -10.23 11.34 2.64
N PRO A 112 -10.46 10.07 3.02
CA PRO A 112 -9.41 9.19 3.52
C PRO A 112 -8.45 8.77 2.41
N PHE A 113 -7.27 8.30 2.81
CA PHE A 113 -6.31 7.66 1.93
C PHE A 113 -6.42 6.15 2.03
N ASP A 114 -6.16 5.46 0.93
CA ASP A 114 -6.04 4.01 0.87
C ASP A 114 -4.93 3.61 -0.11
N VAL A 115 -4.44 2.38 0.00
CA VAL A 115 -3.48 1.82 -0.95
C VAL A 115 -4.23 1.35 -2.19
N ALA A 116 -3.93 1.96 -3.33
CA ALA A 116 -4.49 1.55 -4.60
C ALA A 116 -3.88 0.21 -5.02
N PRO A 117 -4.68 -0.72 -5.58
CA PRO A 117 -4.11 -1.87 -6.26
C PRO A 117 -3.22 -1.39 -7.40
N THR A 118 -2.01 -1.93 -7.50
CA THR A 118 -1.09 -1.62 -8.60
C THR A 118 -1.47 -2.40 -9.84
N ASN A 119 -2.39 -1.84 -10.62
CA ASN A 119 -2.71 -2.27 -11.98
C ASN A 119 -1.66 -1.80 -13.00
N LEU A 120 -0.38 -1.92 -12.65
CA LEU A 120 0.69 -1.79 -13.63
C LEU A 120 0.61 -3.00 -14.56
N ALA A 121 0.44 -2.74 -15.85
CA ALA A 121 0.63 -3.74 -16.89
C ALA A 121 2.13 -4.03 -17.01
N ILE A 122 2.67 -4.77 -16.06
CA ILE A 122 4.05 -5.24 -16.15
C ILE A 122 4.02 -6.45 -17.09
N SER A 123 4.78 -6.36 -18.19
CA SER A 123 4.92 -7.48 -19.12
C SER A 123 5.53 -8.65 -18.34
N GLY A 124 4.97 -9.85 -18.48
CA GLY A 124 5.52 -11.06 -17.85
C GLY A 124 6.92 -11.46 -18.33
N GLN A 125 7.51 -10.70 -19.26
CA GLN A 125 8.91 -10.83 -19.67
C GLN A 125 9.88 -10.07 -18.75
N ASP A 126 9.40 -9.07 -17.99
CA ASP A 126 10.22 -8.25 -17.09
C ASP A 126 10.20 -8.76 -15.64
N ILE A 127 9.35 -9.75 -15.36
CA ILE A 127 9.15 -10.34 -14.03
C ILE A 127 8.96 -11.86 -14.21
N ASP A 128 9.99 -12.64 -13.88
CA ASP A 128 9.89 -14.10 -13.82
C ASP A 128 9.05 -14.57 -12.60
N ASP A 129 8.88 -13.71 -11.59
CA ASP A 129 8.25 -14.05 -10.32
C ASP A 129 6.80 -13.55 -10.20
N LYS A 130 5.84 -14.48 -10.11
CA LYS A 130 4.41 -14.20 -9.90
C LYS A 130 4.10 -13.41 -8.61
N ASP A 131 5.07 -13.30 -7.70
CA ASP A 131 4.91 -12.68 -6.38
C ASP A 131 5.28 -11.18 -6.33
N VAL A 132 5.70 -10.59 -7.46
CA VAL A 132 6.09 -9.16 -7.48
C VAL A 132 4.92 -8.22 -7.22
N ILE A 133 3.72 -8.56 -7.70
CA ILE A 133 2.50 -7.83 -7.36
C ILE A 133 1.83 -8.56 -6.20
N ASN A 134 2.08 -8.12 -4.98
CA ASN A 134 1.48 -8.70 -3.79
C ASN A 134 0.30 -7.83 -3.33
N GLY A 135 -0.88 -8.13 -3.88
CA GLY A 135 -2.11 -7.42 -3.59
C GLY A 135 -2.05 -5.95 -4.02
N HIS A 136 -1.86 -5.04 -3.07
CA HIS A 136 -1.82 -3.59 -3.29
C HIS A 136 -0.40 -3.01 -3.40
N TYR A 137 0.62 -3.86 -3.32
CA TYR A 137 2.02 -3.46 -3.29
C TYR A 137 2.81 -4.10 -4.42
N ILE A 138 3.87 -3.41 -4.84
CA ILE A 138 4.91 -3.99 -5.69
C ILE A 138 6.11 -4.32 -4.82
N LYS A 139 6.46 -5.60 -4.73
CA LYS A 139 7.60 -6.10 -3.99
C LYS A 139 8.56 -6.78 -4.94
N ILE A 140 9.63 -6.10 -5.30
CA ILE A 140 10.69 -6.68 -6.12
C ILE A 140 11.76 -7.20 -5.17
N PRO A 141 11.95 -8.53 -5.04
CA PRO A 141 13.03 -9.06 -4.23
C PRO A 141 14.39 -8.75 -4.88
N PRO A 142 15.47 -8.64 -4.10
CA PRO A 142 16.81 -8.60 -4.66
C PRO A 142 17.12 -9.89 -5.42
N SER A 143 17.65 -9.77 -6.64
CA SER A 143 18.09 -10.89 -7.47
C SER A 143 19.58 -10.78 -7.78
N GLY A 144 20.17 -11.75 -8.48
CA GLY A 144 21.59 -11.67 -8.90
C GLY A 144 21.89 -10.49 -9.84
N ASN A 145 20.87 -9.95 -10.50
CA ASN A 145 21.02 -8.96 -11.57
C ASN A 145 20.28 -7.64 -11.28
N SER A 146 19.48 -7.57 -10.21
CA SER A 146 18.70 -6.39 -9.86
C SER A 146 18.58 -6.18 -8.35
N ASN A 147 18.63 -4.92 -7.94
CA ASN A 147 18.35 -4.49 -6.59
C ASN A 147 16.84 -4.61 -6.29
N GLY A 148 16.49 -5.04 -5.08
CA GLY A 148 15.11 -5.12 -4.63
C GLY A 148 14.51 -3.77 -4.23
N CYS A 149 13.20 -3.60 -4.40
CA CYS A 149 12.45 -2.43 -3.94
C CYS A 149 11.03 -2.79 -3.50
N PHE A 150 10.48 -1.93 -2.66
CA PHE A 150 9.08 -1.92 -2.30
C PHE A 150 8.43 -0.63 -2.80
N VAL A 151 7.26 -0.75 -3.42
CA VAL A 151 6.48 0.40 -3.89
C VAL A 151 5.02 0.26 -3.48
N ALA A 152 4.46 1.32 -2.92
CA ALA A 152 3.04 1.44 -2.60
C ALA A 152 2.45 2.69 -3.24
N LEU A 153 1.32 2.55 -3.93
CA LEU A 153 0.56 3.68 -4.45
C LEU A 153 -0.55 4.05 -3.47
N ILE A 154 -0.46 5.22 -2.86
CA ILE A 154 -1.44 5.73 -1.91
C ILE A 154 -2.30 6.78 -2.62
N ILE A 155 -3.63 6.62 -2.58
CA ILE A 155 -4.58 7.52 -3.22
C ILE A 155 -5.64 8.01 -2.23
N ARG A 156 -6.13 9.24 -2.40
CA ARG A 156 -7.35 9.67 -1.72
C ARG A 156 -8.54 8.98 -2.34
N GLN A 157 -9.33 8.28 -1.53
CA GLN A 157 -10.59 7.70 -1.96
C GLN A 157 -11.73 8.71 -1.75
N PRO A 158 -12.58 8.94 -2.76
CA PRO A 158 -13.83 9.66 -2.57
C PRO A 158 -14.64 9.02 -1.44
N ARG A 159 -15.12 9.82 -0.50
CA ARG A 159 -15.84 9.33 0.69
C ARG A 159 -16.98 8.37 0.40
N GLU A 160 -17.73 8.57 -0.70
CA GLU A 160 -18.81 7.66 -1.10
C GLU A 160 -18.30 6.23 -1.35
N GLN A 161 -17.14 6.08 -2.00
CA GLN A 161 -16.53 4.78 -2.25
C GLN A 161 -16.01 4.14 -0.96
N ALA A 162 -15.41 4.94 -0.07
CA ALA A 162 -14.93 4.47 1.23
C ALA A 162 -16.08 4.03 2.16
N GLU A 163 -17.20 4.76 2.15
CA GLU A 163 -18.40 4.39 2.92
C GLU A 163 -19.05 3.11 2.37
N MET A 164 -19.15 2.97 1.04
CA MET A 164 -19.62 1.74 0.40
C MET A 164 -18.73 0.54 0.72
N ALA A 165 -17.40 0.69 0.63
CA ALA A 165 -16.45 -0.36 1.00
C ALA A 165 -16.59 -0.76 2.48
N GLY A 166 -16.76 0.22 3.38
CA GLY A 166 -16.98 -0.02 4.80
C GLY A 166 -18.30 -0.75 5.09
N ILE A 167 -19.38 -0.42 4.38
CA ILE A 167 -20.67 -1.13 4.48
C ILE A 167 -20.49 -2.57 3.99
N LEU A 168 -19.80 -2.77 2.86
CA LEU A 168 -19.58 -4.09 2.28
C LEU A 168 -18.78 -4.99 3.23
N ASN A 169 -17.72 -4.46 3.85
CA ASN A 169 -16.91 -5.20 4.82
C ASN A 169 -17.73 -5.60 6.05
N ARG A 170 -18.56 -4.68 6.59
CA ARG A 170 -19.47 -5.02 7.71
C ARG A 170 -20.51 -6.06 7.32
N CYS A 171 -21.00 -6.04 6.07
CA CYS A 171 -21.93 -7.06 5.59
C CYS A 171 -21.23 -8.41 5.41
N LYS A 172 -19.97 -8.44 4.94
CA LYS A 172 -19.15 -9.66 4.86
C LYS A 172 -18.91 -10.27 6.24
N GLU A 173 -18.50 -9.46 7.21
CA GLU A 173 -18.30 -9.89 8.61
C GLU A 173 -19.58 -10.48 9.23
N LYS A 174 -20.75 -9.97 8.81
CA LYS A 174 -22.06 -10.47 9.23
C LYS A 174 -22.58 -11.64 8.38
N GLY A 175 -21.80 -12.11 7.40
CA GLY A 175 -22.19 -13.18 6.49
C GLY A 175 -23.35 -12.83 5.54
N LEU A 176 -23.64 -11.53 5.33
CA LEU A 176 -24.73 -11.06 4.48
C LEU A 176 -24.38 -11.07 2.99
N VAL A 177 -23.10 -11.15 2.64
CA VAL A 177 -22.62 -11.13 1.25
C VAL A 177 -21.53 -12.18 1.09
N ASP A 178 -21.81 -13.17 0.25
CA ASP A 178 -20.85 -14.15 -0.24
C ASP A 178 -20.72 -13.93 -1.75
N TYR A 179 -19.63 -13.27 -2.16
CA TYR A 179 -19.28 -13.19 -3.56
C TYR A 179 -18.42 -14.40 -3.88
N THR A 180 -19.07 -15.54 -4.09
CA THR A 180 -18.50 -16.48 -5.04
C THR A 180 -18.64 -15.81 -6.40
N GLU A 181 -17.51 -15.45 -7.01
CA GLU A 181 -17.48 -15.10 -8.43
C GLU A 181 -18.00 -16.31 -9.21
N THR A 182 -19.30 -16.34 -9.41
CA THR A 182 -19.93 -17.14 -10.43
C THR A 182 -20.41 -16.15 -11.46
N GLU A 183 -19.76 -16.19 -12.62
CA GLU A 183 -20.35 -15.65 -13.83
C GLU A 183 -21.71 -16.30 -14.03
N ASP A 184 -22.79 -15.63 -13.62
CA ASP A 184 -24.00 -15.66 -14.43
C ASP A 184 -24.91 -14.47 -14.12
N ASN A 185 -24.93 -13.57 -15.08
CA ASN A 185 -25.73 -12.38 -15.12
C ASN A 185 -27.19 -12.77 -15.44
N ARG A 186 -28.06 -12.99 -14.44
CA ARG A 186 -29.52 -13.07 -14.68
C ARG A 186 -30.34 -12.39 -13.59
N LEU A 187 -31.06 -11.35 -14.01
CA LEU A 187 -32.06 -10.57 -13.28
C LEU A 187 -33.03 -11.45 -12.45
N PRO A 188 -33.49 -10.97 -11.27
CA PRO A 188 -34.36 -11.76 -10.40
C PRO A 188 -35.79 -11.88 -10.97
N LYS A 189 -36.23 -13.12 -11.22
CA LYS A 189 -37.64 -13.43 -11.51
C LYS A 189 -38.48 -13.28 -10.23
N SER A 190 -39.48 -12.41 -10.27
CA SER A 190 -40.48 -12.18 -9.23
C SER A 190 -41.20 -13.47 -8.81
N LYS A 191 -41.23 -13.79 -7.50
CA LYS A 191 -42.13 -14.83 -6.97
C LYS A 191 -43.49 -14.22 -6.60
N LYS A 192 -44.53 -14.64 -7.34
CA LYS A 192 -45.94 -14.35 -7.10
C LYS A 192 -46.41 -14.95 -5.76
N LYS A 193 -47.16 -14.16 -4.98
CA LYS A 193 -47.92 -14.59 -3.80
C LYS A 193 -49.05 -15.55 -4.20
N GLY A 194 -49.15 -16.71 -3.54
CA GLY A 194 -50.27 -17.65 -3.67
C GLY A 194 -50.96 -17.87 -2.31
N LYS A 195 -52.25 -17.50 -2.25
CA LYS A 195 -53.17 -17.65 -1.10
C LYS A 195 -53.40 -19.12 -0.74
N LYS A 196 -53.43 -19.45 0.57
CA LYS A 196 -53.97 -20.71 1.12
C LYS A 196 -55.47 -20.54 1.43
N GLY A 197 -56.31 -21.45 0.93
CA GLY A 197 -57.62 -21.85 1.48
C GLY A 197 -57.59 -23.39 1.59
N ARG A 198 -57.83 -23.98 2.78
CA ARG A 198 -59.10 -24.61 3.24
C ARG A 198 -59.71 -25.51 2.15
N GLU A 199 -60.02 -26.80 2.36
CA GLU A 199 -60.45 -27.51 3.57
C GLU A 199 -60.31 -29.04 3.37
N SER A 200 -60.68 -29.76 4.41
CA SER A 200 -60.47 -31.17 4.81
C SER A 200 -61.33 -32.26 4.15
N ILE A 201 -61.08 -33.51 4.61
CA ILE A 201 -61.90 -34.76 4.62
C ILE A 201 -61.40 -35.74 3.55
N PHE A 202 -60.96 -36.97 3.86
CA PHE A 202 -61.45 -37.96 4.83
C PHE A 202 -60.41 -38.45 5.84
#